data_AF-A0A970G7N3-F1
#
_entry.id   AF-A0A970G7N3-F1
#
_cell.length_a   1.000
_cell.length_b   1.000
_cell.length_c   1.000
_cell.angle_alpha   90.00
_cell.angle_beta   90.00
_cell.angle_gamma   90.00
#
_symmetry.space_group_name_H-M   'P 1'
#
loop_
_entity.id
_entity.type
_entity.pdbx_description
1 polymer ?
#
loop_
_entity_poly.entity_id
_entity_poly.type
_entity_poly.pdbx_seq_one_letter_code
_entity_poly.pdbx_strand_id
1 'polypeptide(L)'
;MIINLNNLKLPPNQAQDLHFEQRGSAELLESWGGKFKQPFVVDGILLFDGKNYLVQGSVHTQVELGCSRCLKPVTYTVNADFSALLIKESLQDEADLVDEDVVVYTGGMADLTPLIEGIIVSEIPMSLLCSEDCKGLCAICGSNLNTKDCGCREDNIDPRWEKLKQLT
;
A
#
# COMPACT_ATOMS: atom_id res chain seq x y z
N MET A 1 9.05 1.75 13.05
CA MET A 1 10.02 2.83 12.76
C MET A 1 9.77 4.02 13.68
N ILE A 2 10.53 4.11 14.77
CA ILE A 2 10.33 5.17 15.79
C ILE A 2 11.45 6.20 15.68
N ILE A 3 11.08 7.47 15.54
CA ILE A 3 11.98 8.62 15.59
C ILE A 3 11.92 9.22 16.99
N ASN A 4 13.09 9.36 17.65
CA ASN A 4 13.20 10.07 18.92
C ASN A 4 13.58 11.53 18.66
N LEU A 5 12.59 12.41 18.64
CA LEU A 5 12.72 13.84 18.39
C LEU A 5 13.52 14.58 19.49
N ASN A 6 13.56 14.06 20.72
CA ASN A 6 14.31 14.70 21.81
C ASN A 6 15.84 14.62 21.59
N ASN A 7 16.29 13.60 20.85
CA ASN A 7 17.70 13.45 20.50
C ASN A 7 18.10 14.32 19.30
N LEU A 8 17.13 14.87 18.57
CA LEU A 8 17.35 15.66 17.37
C LEU A 8 17.35 17.14 17.75
N LYS A 9 18.54 17.68 18.03
CA LYS A 9 18.72 19.13 18.20
C LYS A 9 18.80 19.81 16.84
N LEU A 10 17.73 19.71 16.05
CA LEU A 10 17.67 20.33 14.73
C LEU A 10 17.40 21.83 14.87
N PRO A 11 18.32 22.71 14.43
CA PRO A 11 18.00 24.12 14.27
C PRO A 11 16.96 24.30 13.16
N PRO A 12 16.25 25.44 13.15
CA PRO A 12 15.26 25.73 12.11
C PRO A 12 15.87 25.63 10.71
N ASN A 13 15.12 25.06 9.76
CA ASN A 13 15.51 24.83 8.37
C ASN A 13 16.70 23.88 8.16
N GLN A 14 17.03 23.04 9.15
CA GLN A 14 17.98 21.97 8.96
C GLN A 14 17.27 20.63 8.72
N ALA A 15 17.74 19.91 7.70
CA ALA A 15 17.31 18.55 7.39
C ALA A 15 18.17 17.53 8.12
N GLN A 16 17.55 16.42 8.50
CA GLN A 16 18.23 15.21 8.95
C GLN A 16 17.78 14.02 8.13
N ASP A 17 18.75 13.30 7.56
CA ASP A 17 18.47 12.08 6.83
C ASP A 17 17.94 10.98 7.76
N LEU A 18 16.98 10.24 7.24
CA LEU A 18 16.36 9.09 7.86
C LEU A 18 16.51 7.89 6.92
N HIS A 19 16.91 6.77 7.50
CA HIS A 19 16.94 5.49 6.81
C HIS A 19 16.40 4.41 7.75
N PHE A 20 15.39 3.68 7.29
CA PHE A 20 14.84 2.55 8.00
C PHE A 20 14.71 1.35 7.08
N GLU A 21 15.01 0.17 7.62
CA GLU A 21 14.68 -1.11 7.01
C GLU A 21 13.86 -1.91 8.01
N GLN A 22 12.64 -2.29 7.63
CA GLN A 22 11.74 -3.04 8.50
C GLN A 22 11.06 -4.17 7.73
N ARG A 23 10.95 -5.34 8.39
CA ARG A 23 10.14 -6.44 7.88
C ARG A 23 8.66 -6.09 8.03
N GLY A 24 7.90 -6.18 6.94
CA GLY A 24 6.46 -5.99 6.99
C GLY A 24 5.75 -7.11 7.77
N SER A 25 4.68 -6.75 8.47
CA SER A 25 3.82 -7.72 9.14
C SER A 25 3.12 -8.61 8.12
N ALA A 26 3.05 -9.92 8.38
CA ALA A 26 2.28 -10.84 7.55
C ALA A 26 0.77 -10.51 7.60
N GLU A 27 0.30 -9.95 8.72
CA GLU A 27 -1.09 -9.58 8.96
C GLU A 27 -1.56 -8.48 7.98
N LEU A 28 -0.65 -7.61 7.55
CA LEU A 28 -0.97 -6.47 6.68
C LEU A 28 -1.51 -6.92 5.31
N LEU A 29 -1.03 -8.05 4.79
CA LEU A 29 -1.40 -8.57 3.47
C LEU A 29 -2.25 -9.86 3.54
N GLU A 30 -2.59 -10.30 4.75
CA GLU A 30 -3.27 -11.58 4.98
C GLU A 30 -4.63 -11.64 4.27
N SER A 31 -5.38 -10.53 4.28
CA SER A 31 -6.68 -10.39 3.61
C SER A 31 -6.63 -10.64 2.09
N TRP A 32 -5.47 -10.41 1.49
CA TRP A 32 -5.20 -10.64 0.07
C TRP A 32 -4.45 -11.95 -0.21
N GLY A 33 -4.19 -12.76 0.83
CA GLY A 33 -3.34 -13.95 0.75
C GLY A 33 -1.92 -13.62 0.29
N GLY A 34 -1.48 -12.38 0.53
CA GLY A 34 -0.20 -11.85 0.08
C GLY A 34 0.89 -11.96 1.13
N LYS A 35 2.12 -11.65 0.73
CA LYS A 35 3.26 -11.56 1.63
C LYS A 35 4.31 -10.58 1.13
N PHE A 36 5.11 -10.06 2.04
CA PHE A 36 6.33 -9.33 1.70
C PHE A 36 7.39 -10.30 1.16
N LYS A 37 8.02 -9.93 0.04
CA LYS A 37 9.16 -10.65 -0.54
C LYS A 37 10.49 -10.17 0.01
N GLN A 38 10.51 -8.95 0.53
CA GLN A 38 11.66 -8.30 1.13
C GLN A 38 11.18 -7.32 2.22
N PRO A 39 12.06 -6.91 3.16
CA PRO A 39 11.82 -5.76 4.01
C PRO A 39 11.43 -4.54 3.17
N PHE A 40 10.62 -3.64 3.73
CA PHE A 40 10.44 -2.34 3.12
C PHE A 40 11.53 -1.39 3.64
N VAL A 41 12.03 -0.56 2.73
CA VAL A 41 13.05 0.46 3.01
C VAL A 41 12.38 1.82 2.94
N VAL A 42 12.66 2.66 3.93
CA VAL A 42 12.17 4.03 4.00
C VAL A 42 13.37 4.96 4.06
N ASP A 43 13.49 5.81 3.04
CA ASP A 43 14.52 6.83 2.94
C ASP A 43 13.85 8.20 2.91
N GLY A 44 14.38 9.15 3.66
CA GLY A 44 13.77 10.48 3.72
C GLY A 44 14.56 11.47 4.55
N ILE A 45 13.93 12.61 4.77
CA ILE A 45 14.44 13.71 5.58
C ILE A 45 13.42 14.13 6.63
N LEU A 46 13.93 14.50 7.79
CA LEU A 46 13.19 15.21 8.82
C LEU A 46 13.60 16.68 8.78
N LEU A 47 12.62 17.56 8.65
CA LEU A 47 12.78 19.01 8.65
C LEU A 47 12.11 19.59 9.89
N PHE A 48 12.71 20.63 10.48
CA PHE A 48 12.09 21.42 11.54
C PHE A 48 11.90 22.87 11.05
N ASP A 49 10.65 23.32 10.95
CA ASP A 49 10.30 24.66 10.44
C ASP A 49 10.34 25.77 11.51
N GLY A 50 10.67 25.39 12.76
CA GLY A 50 10.64 26.28 13.93
C GLY A 50 9.42 26.08 14.83
N LYS A 51 8.38 25.40 14.35
CA LYS A 51 7.17 25.07 15.12
C LYS A 51 6.89 23.55 15.12
N ASN A 52 6.91 22.93 13.94
CA ASN A 52 6.56 21.54 13.69
C ASN A 52 7.72 20.79 13.01
N TYR A 53 7.67 19.47 13.08
CA TYR A 53 8.53 18.63 12.27
C TYR A 53 7.76 18.15 11.04
N LEU A 54 8.40 18.18 9.89
CA LEU A 54 7.90 17.61 8.64
C LEU A 54 8.80 16.44 8.28
N VAL A 55 8.22 15.28 8.03
CA VAL A 55 8.93 14.13 7.47
C VAL A 55 8.54 13.96 6.02
N GLN A 56 9.52 13.81 5.14
CA GLN A 56 9.30 13.55 3.71
C GLN A 56 10.25 12.46 3.25
N GLY A 57 9.80 11.60 2.35
CA GLY A 57 10.64 10.52 1.86
C GLY A 57 9.93 9.62 0.88
N SER A 58 10.51 8.44 0.70
CA SER A 58 9.97 7.39 -0.13
C SER A 58 10.05 6.04 0.58
N VAL A 59 9.12 5.16 0.24
CA VAL A 59 9.12 3.76 0.65
C VAL A 59 9.28 2.86 -0.57
N HIS A 60 10.16 1.86 -0.46
CA HIS A 60 10.41 0.85 -1.47
C HIS A 60 10.22 -0.56 -0.91
N THR A 61 9.43 -1.40 -1.59
CA THR A 61 9.33 -2.82 -1.26
C THR A 61 8.80 -3.68 -2.42
N GLN A 62 8.79 -5.00 -2.22
CA GLN A 62 8.14 -5.94 -3.12
C GLN A 62 7.22 -6.86 -2.32
N VAL A 63 6.01 -7.02 -2.85
CA VAL A 63 4.99 -7.92 -2.31
C VAL A 63 4.66 -8.99 -3.34
N GLU A 64 4.26 -10.17 -2.87
CA GLU A 64 3.72 -11.24 -3.70
C GLU A 64 2.24 -11.40 -3.35
N LEU A 65 1.39 -11.28 -4.37
CA LEU A 65 -0.07 -11.29 -4.27
C LEU A 65 -0.64 -12.25 -5.34
N GLY A 66 -1.93 -12.61 -5.21
CA GLY A 66 -2.61 -13.42 -6.22
C GLY A 66 -3.11 -12.59 -7.40
N CYS A 67 -2.94 -13.09 -8.63
CA CYS A 67 -3.58 -12.53 -9.81
C CYS A 67 -5.11 -12.56 -9.67
N SER A 68 -5.78 -11.44 -9.84
CA SER A 68 -7.24 -11.30 -9.68
C SER A 68 -8.05 -12.21 -10.62
N ARG A 69 -7.46 -12.67 -11.73
CA ARG A 69 -8.13 -13.52 -12.72
C ARG A 69 -7.80 -15.00 -12.59
N CYS A 70 -6.54 -15.36 -12.31
CA CYS A 70 -6.08 -16.75 -12.37
C CYS A 70 -5.39 -17.27 -11.10
N LEU A 71 -5.30 -16.42 -10.06
CA LEU A 71 -4.71 -16.71 -8.75
C LEU A 71 -3.22 -17.10 -8.78
N LYS A 72 -2.55 -17.05 -9.94
CA LYS A 72 -1.09 -17.20 -9.99
C LYS A 72 -0.41 -16.10 -9.16
N PRO A 73 0.69 -16.42 -8.45
CA PRO A 73 1.47 -15.41 -7.76
C PRO A 73 1.98 -14.33 -8.71
N VAL A 74 1.88 -13.08 -8.29
CA VAL A 74 2.38 -11.89 -8.97
C VAL A 74 3.24 -11.12 -8.00
N THR A 75 4.47 -10.81 -8.40
CA THR A 75 5.32 -9.89 -7.65
C THR A 75 5.02 -8.47 -8.09
N TYR A 76 4.61 -7.64 -7.14
CA TYR A 76 4.33 -6.23 -7.35
C TYR A 76 5.36 -5.40 -6.57
N THR A 77 5.91 -4.39 -7.24
CA THR A 77 6.88 -3.47 -6.62
C THR A 77 6.11 -2.24 -6.17
N VAL A 78 6.22 -1.93 -4.89
CA VAL A 78 5.68 -0.71 -4.30
C VAL A 78 6.80 0.32 -4.24
N ASN A 79 6.55 1.48 -4.84
CA ASN A 79 7.38 2.66 -4.75
C ASN A 79 6.42 3.84 -4.54
N ALA A 80 6.50 4.49 -3.39
CA ALA A 80 5.69 5.67 -3.14
C ALA A 80 6.44 6.70 -2.32
N ASP A 81 6.12 7.96 -2.59
CA ASP A 81 6.58 9.09 -1.82
C ASP A 81 5.57 9.40 -0.71
N PHE A 82 6.04 9.99 0.38
CA PHE A 82 5.19 10.42 1.48
C PHE A 82 5.67 11.73 2.08
N SER A 83 4.74 12.45 2.69
CA SER A 83 4.98 13.70 3.38
C SER A 83 3.99 13.81 4.54
N ALA A 84 4.49 13.95 5.77
CA ALA A 84 3.64 14.03 6.94
C ALA A 84 4.15 15.02 7.99
N LEU A 85 3.23 15.70 8.66
CA LEU A 85 3.53 16.54 9.82
C LEU A 85 3.59 15.69 11.09
N LEU A 86 4.61 15.93 11.91
CA LEU A 86 4.68 15.35 13.25
C LEU A 86 4.19 16.38 14.27
N ILE A 87 3.06 16.07 14.90
CA ILE A 87 2.44 16.93 15.92
C ILE A 87 2.43 16.26 17.29
N LYS A 88 2.47 17.07 18.35
CA LYS A 88 2.33 16.56 19.72
C LYS A 88 0.91 16.06 19.94
N GLU A 89 0.76 15.00 20.72
CA GLU A 89 -0.54 14.50 21.20
C GLU A 89 -1.43 15.60 21.82
N SER A 90 -0.84 16.57 22.51
CA SER A 90 -1.59 17.71 23.07
C SER A 90 -2.25 18.62 22.03
N LEU A 91 -1.88 18.49 20.75
CA LEU A 91 -2.40 19.26 19.63
C LEU A 91 -3.14 18.36 18.63
N GLN A 92 -3.51 17.13 19.02
CA GLN A 92 -4.17 16.19 18.11
C GLN A 92 -5.48 16.74 17.53
N ASP A 93 -6.22 17.56 18.28
CA ASP A 93 -7.44 18.21 17.78
C ASP A 93 -7.17 19.19 16.61
N GLU A 94 -5.91 19.62 16.41
CA GLU A 94 -5.50 20.43 15.26
C GLU A 94 -5.17 19.56 14.03
N ALA A 95 -5.08 18.23 14.16
CA ALA A 95 -4.77 17.31 13.05
C ALA A 95 -5.85 17.34 11.97
N ASP A 96 -7.12 17.41 12.37
CA ASP A 96 -8.26 17.42 11.44
C ASP A 96 -8.37 18.76 10.67
N LEU A 97 -7.55 19.76 11.01
CA LEU A 97 -7.56 21.09 10.40
C LEU A 97 -6.49 21.25 9.30
N VAL A 98 -5.62 20.25 9.11
CA VAL A 98 -4.57 20.27 8.09
C VAL A 98 -4.89 19.28 6.96
N ASP A 99 -4.53 19.66 5.74
CA ASP A 99 -4.74 18.86 4.51
C ASP A 99 -3.57 17.89 4.23
N GLU A 100 -2.68 17.71 5.21
CA GLU A 100 -1.47 16.90 5.13
C GLU A 100 -1.62 15.66 6.02
N ASP A 101 -0.94 14.56 5.69
CA ASP A 101 -0.89 13.39 6.58
C ASP A 101 -0.27 13.79 7.93
N VAL A 102 -0.83 13.28 9.02
CA VAL A 102 -0.39 13.63 10.38
C VAL A 102 0.04 12.40 11.13
N VAL A 103 1.22 12.48 11.75
CA VAL A 103 1.70 11.51 12.74
C VAL A 103 1.73 12.18 14.11
N VAL A 104 0.90 11.67 15.01
CA VAL A 104 0.88 12.13 16.40
C VAL A 104 2.02 11.45 17.17
N TYR A 105 2.78 12.24 17.92
CA TYR A 105 3.87 11.73 18.76
C TYR A 105 3.67 12.05 20.23
N THR A 106 4.13 11.13 21.09
CA THR A 106 4.06 11.23 22.55
C THR A 106 5.45 11.08 23.16
N GLY A 107 5.79 11.93 24.14
CA GLY A 107 7.11 11.88 24.79
C GLY A 107 8.30 12.13 23.85
N GLY A 108 8.06 12.74 22.68
CA GLY A 108 9.08 12.93 21.64
C GLY A 108 9.34 11.69 20.77
N MET A 109 8.51 10.64 20.88
CA MET A 109 8.63 9.42 20.09
C MET A 109 7.55 9.40 19.01
N ALA A 110 7.94 9.54 17.74
CA ALA A 110 7.03 9.47 16.59
C ALA A 110 7.16 8.11 15.91
N ASP A 111 6.06 7.35 15.80
CA ASP A 111 6.05 6.06 15.10
C ASP A 111 5.49 6.23 13.69
N LEU A 112 6.35 6.04 12.68
CA LEU A 112 5.97 6.12 11.27
C LEU A 112 5.39 4.82 10.72
N THR A 113 5.43 3.73 11.49
CA THR A 113 5.00 2.40 11.00
C THR A 113 3.59 2.41 10.44
N PRO A 114 2.57 2.97 11.13
CA PRO A 114 1.19 2.94 10.63
C PRO A 114 1.01 3.72 9.32
N LEU A 115 1.66 4.89 9.21
CA LEU A 115 1.64 5.71 8.00
C LEU A 115 2.23 4.94 6.81
N ILE A 116 3.42 4.39 6.98
CA ILE A 116 4.14 3.67 5.92
C ILE A 116 3.39 2.40 5.51
N GLU A 117 2.86 1.63 6.46
CA GLU A 117 2.05 0.45 6.16
C GLU A 117 0.77 0.83 5.39
N GLY A 118 0.11 1.93 5.77
CA GLY A 118 -1.04 2.48 5.05
C GLY A 118 -0.72 2.84 3.60
N ILE A 119 0.41 3.52 3.37
CA ILE A 119 0.88 3.87 2.02
C ILE A 119 1.16 2.62 1.20
N ILE A 120 1.88 1.63 1.76
CA ILE A 120 2.18 0.38 1.05
C ILE A 120 0.89 -0.32 0.59
N VAL A 121 -0.12 -0.38 1.45
CA VAL A 121 -1.43 -0.96 1.16
C VAL A 121 -2.17 -0.15 0.10
N SER A 122 -2.10 1.18 0.16
CA SER A 122 -2.77 2.10 -0.78
C SER A 122 -2.22 2.00 -2.21
N GLU A 123 -0.91 1.74 -2.35
CA GLU A 123 -0.24 1.61 -3.64
C GLU A 123 -0.50 0.29 -4.37
N ILE A 124 -1.08 -0.69 -3.69
CA ILE A 124 -1.43 -1.97 -4.29
C ILE A 124 -2.71 -1.79 -5.11
N PRO A 125 -2.71 -2.13 -6.41
CA PRO A 125 -3.89 -1.96 -7.26
C PRO A 125 -5.01 -2.91 -6.84
N MET A 126 -6.25 -2.42 -6.89
CA MET A 126 -7.46 -3.24 -6.62
C MET A 126 -7.55 -4.48 -7.52
N SER A 127 -6.99 -4.42 -8.74
CA SER A 127 -6.88 -5.57 -9.62
C SER A 127 -5.44 -5.73 -10.12
N LEU A 128 -4.76 -6.75 -9.60
CA LEU A 128 -3.41 -7.12 -10.00
C LEU A 128 -3.49 -8.31 -10.97
N LEU A 129 -2.91 -8.19 -12.15
CA LEU A 129 -2.89 -9.24 -13.16
C LEU A 129 -1.47 -9.78 -13.35
N CYS A 130 -1.35 -11.09 -13.60
CA CYS A 130 -0.07 -11.71 -13.94
C CYS A 130 0.41 -11.38 -15.37
N SER A 131 -0.49 -10.86 -16.20
CA SER A 131 -0.26 -10.36 -17.56
C SER A 131 -1.50 -9.59 -18.03
N GLU A 132 -1.35 -8.67 -18.97
CA GLU A 132 -2.47 -7.90 -19.55
C GLU A 132 -3.49 -8.84 -20.23
N ASP A 133 -3.00 -9.87 -20.92
CA ASP A 133 -3.80 -10.86 -21.65
C ASP A 133 -4.27 -12.05 -20.77
N CYS A 134 -4.21 -11.93 -19.45
CA CYS A 134 -4.59 -13.03 -18.56
C CYS A 134 -6.05 -13.45 -18.79
N LYS A 135 -6.26 -14.68 -19.29
CA LYS A 135 -7.58 -15.26 -19.58
C LYS A 135 -8.36 -15.72 -18.35
N GLY A 136 -7.69 -15.76 -17.19
CA GLY A 136 -8.31 -16.17 -15.93
C GLY A 136 -8.65 -17.65 -15.79
N LEU A 137 -9.52 -17.93 -14.82
CA LEU A 137 -10.12 -19.25 -14.61
C LEU A 137 -11.46 -19.33 -15.36
N CYS A 138 -11.80 -20.53 -15.83
CA CYS A 138 -13.12 -20.82 -16.35
C CYS A 138 -14.17 -20.64 -15.24
N ALA A 139 -15.19 -19.81 -15.48
CA ALA A 139 -16.28 -19.58 -14.53
C ALA A 139 -17.14 -20.83 -14.24
N ILE A 140 -17.04 -21.87 -15.08
CA ILE A 140 -17.83 -23.11 -14.96
C ILE A 140 -17.06 -24.19 -14.19
N CYS A 141 -15.79 -24.45 -14.55
CA CYS A 141 -15.03 -25.57 -13.99
C CYS A 141 -13.75 -25.17 -13.23
N GLY A 142 -13.39 -23.89 -13.20
CA GLY A 142 -12.19 -23.39 -12.52
C GLY A 142 -10.86 -23.71 -13.23
N SER A 143 -10.88 -24.32 -14.43
CA SER A 143 -9.65 -24.58 -15.19
C SER A 143 -8.96 -23.27 -15.60
N ASN A 144 -7.62 -23.23 -15.53
CA ASN A 144 -6.85 -22.06 -15.94
C ASN A 144 -6.77 -21.93 -17.47
N LEU A 145 -7.47 -20.94 -18.02
CA LEU A 145 -7.62 -20.71 -19.47
C LEU A 145 -6.32 -20.23 -20.13
N ASN A 146 -5.33 -19.81 -19.34
CA ASN A 146 -3.99 -19.48 -19.84
C ASN A 146 -3.18 -20.74 -20.21
N THR A 147 -3.61 -21.93 -19.76
CA THR A 147 -2.86 -23.18 -19.94
C THR A 147 -3.54 -24.17 -20.88
N LYS A 148 -4.88 -24.18 -20.90
CA LYS A 148 -5.67 -25.06 -21.77
C LYS A 148 -7.06 -24.46 -22.01
N ASP A 149 -7.65 -24.83 -23.14
CA ASP A 149 -9.08 -24.75 -23.32
C ASP A 149 -9.75 -25.93 -22.59
N CYS A 150 -10.83 -25.65 -21.84
CA CYS A 150 -11.60 -26.65 -21.11
C CYS A 150 -12.86 -27.10 -21.86
N GLY A 151 -13.22 -26.44 -22.96
CA GLY A 151 -14.40 -26.77 -23.77
C GLY A 151 -15.75 -26.48 -23.11
N CYS A 152 -15.77 -25.85 -21.93
CA CYS A 152 -17.00 -25.38 -21.31
C CYS A 152 -17.65 -24.30 -22.19
N ARG A 153 -18.96 -24.41 -22.44
CA ARG A 153 -19.72 -23.41 -23.21
C ARG A 153 -20.41 -22.42 -22.28
N GLU A 154 -20.27 -21.12 -22.56
CA GLU A 154 -20.94 -20.03 -21.83
C GLU A 154 -22.38 -19.78 -22.32
N ASP A 155 -23.01 -20.75 -22.98
CA ASP A 155 -24.28 -20.57 -23.68
C ASP A 155 -25.50 -20.48 -22.75
N ASN A 156 -25.32 -20.64 -21.44
CA ASN A 156 -26.40 -20.58 -20.45
C ASN A 156 -26.61 -19.15 -19.95
N ILE A 157 -27.18 -18.33 -20.83
CA ILE A 157 -27.63 -16.98 -20.45
C ILE A 157 -28.89 -17.15 -19.62
N ASP A 158 -28.89 -16.59 -18.42
CA ASP A 158 -30.06 -16.54 -17.57
C ASP A 158 -31.24 -15.96 -18.37
N PRO A 159 -32.39 -16.66 -18.47
CA PRO A 159 -33.55 -16.21 -19.25
C PRO A 159 -34.00 -14.78 -18.91
N ARG A 160 -33.74 -14.30 -17.68
CA ARG A 160 -34.04 -12.91 -17.26
C ARG A 160 -33.21 -11.86 -18.01
N TRP A 161 -32.03 -12.24 -18.51
CA TRP A 161 -31.08 -11.35 -19.19
C TRP A 161 -31.12 -11.49 -20.72
N GLU A 162 -31.94 -12.40 -21.25
CA GLU A 162 -32.01 -12.71 -22.67
C GLU A 162 -32.38 -11.48 -23.54
N LYS A 163 -33.22 -10.58 -23.02
CA LYS A 163 -33.61 -9.34 -23.70
C LYS A 163 -32.45 -8.35 -23.91
N LEU A 164 -31.37 -8.44 -23.13
CA LEU A 164 -30.22 -7.53 -23.26
C LEU A 164 -29.40 -7.79 -24.54
N LYS A 165 -29.50 -8.99 -25.14
CA LYS A 165 -28.87 -9.28 -26.44
C LYS A 165 -29.37 -8.38 -27.58
N GLN A 166 -30.55 -7.78 -27.43
CA GLN A 166 -31.16 -6.93 -28.45
C GLN A 166 -30.66 -5.48 -28.39
N LEU A 167 -29.75 -5.15 -27.47
CA LEU A 167 -29.25 -3.79 -27.21
C LEU A 167 -27.78 -3.59 -27.62
N THR A 168 -27.16 -4.57 -28.29
CA THR A 168 -25.78 -4.49 -28.82
C THR A 168 -25.84 -4.31 -30.33
#